data_AF-A0A928XFU2-F1
#
_entry.id   AF-A0A928XFU2-F1
#
_cell.length_a   1.000
_cell.length_b   1.000
_cell.length_c   1.000
_cell.angle_alpha   90.00
_cell.angle_beta   90.00
_cell.angle_gamma   90.00
#
_symmetry.space_group_name_H-M   'P 1'
#
loop_
_entity.id
_entity.type
_entity.pdbx_description
1 polymer ?
#
loop_
_entity_poly.entity_id
_entity_poly.type
_entity_poly.pdbx_seq_one_letter_code
_entity_poly.pdbx_strand_id
1 'polypeptide(L)'
;MATANDNLPTWQINNGWREILARVFAGLETKLNITPEWLVNPATQRRLKLDMLYSAIGVAVRFEGAEVKQRRRPSLEEEAQQRVRDDARVEVCRAHGIELILIDLSLETPKATFQAIDTALSRAAQRVKTADRLAQIREARATAANLARKIQSYRDFKLYADLWQDRQYQPVLSTPAAPPKPKVSFTPGMEVEHTAFGPGVVIAAAPSDDDTMITVDFITAGQRTFAASLVGDKLRRR
;
A
#
# COMPACT_ATOMS: atom_id res chain seq x y z
N MET A 1 -25.10 -29.15 19.56
CA MET A 1 -24.06 -29.09 18.50
C MET A 1 -23.72 -27.63 18.28
N ALA A 2 -22.50 -27.22 18.62
CA ALA A 2 -22.10 -25.82 18.62
C ALA A 2 -21.83 -25.34 17.18
N THR A 3 -22.68 -24.46 16.64
CA THR A 3 -22.37 -23.66 15.45
C THR A 3 -21.59 -22.44 15.90
N ALA A 4 -20.30 -22.63 16.17
CA ALA A 4 -19.38 -21.54 16.47
C ALA A 4 -18.93 -20.92 15.13
N ASN A 5 -19.45 -19.72 14.83
CA ASN A 5 -18.98 -18.76 13.82
C ASN A 5 -17.67 -19.12 13.09
N ASP A 6 -17.81 -19.71 11.90
CA ASP A 6 -16.71 -20.05 10.97
C ASP A 6 -16.40 -18.91 9.97
N ASN A 7 -17.02 -17.73 10.11
CA ASN A 7 -16.79 -16.60 9.23
C ASN A 7 -15.68 -15.70 9.79
N LEU A 8 -14.56 -15.60 9.06
CA LEU A 8 -13.57 -14.56 9.31
C LEU A 8 -14.23 -13.18 9.17
N PRO A 9 -13.90 -12.21 10.04
CA PRO A 9 -14.38 -10.84 9.90
C PRO A 9 -13.91 -10.24 8.57
N THR A 10 -14.76 -9.37 7.98
CA THR A 10 -14.53 -8.75 6.66
C THR A 10 -13.18 -8.07 6.52
N TRP A 11 -12.62 -7.50 7.60
CA TRP A 11 -11.30 -6.90 7.59
C TRP A 11 -10.16 -7.92 7.43
N GLN A 12 -10.31 -9.14 7.98
CA GLN A 12 -9.35 -10.24 7.75
C GLN A 12 -9.45 -10.77 6.33
N ILE A 13 -10.67 -10.89 5.78
CA ILE A 13 -10.88 -11.27 4.39
C ILE A 13 -10.22 -10.24 3.45
N ASN A 14 -10.42 -8.95 3.70
CA ASN A 14 -9.78 -7.85 2.96
C ASN A 14 -8.24 -7.93 3.04
N ASN A 15 -7.67 -8.11 4.24
CA ASN A 15 -6.23 -8.26 4.42
C ASN A 15 -5.68 -9.50 3.69
N GLY A 16 -6.38 -10.62 3.77
CA GLY A 16 -6.00 -11.83 3.04
C GLY A 16 -5.99 -11.61 1.53
N TRP A 17 -7.01 -10.93 0.98
CA TRP A 17 -7.00 -10.56 -0.43
C TRP A 17 -5.86 -9.59 -0.79
N ARG A 18 -5.56 -8.61 0.06
CA ARG A 18 -4.42 -7.70 -0.17
C ARG A 18 -3.10 -8.45 -0.29
N GLU A 19 -2.86 -9.42 0.60
CA GLU A 19 -1.67 -10.28 0.51
C GLU A 19 -1.67 -11.15 -0.75
N ILE A 20 -2.80 -11.77 -1.08
CA ILE A 20 -2.94 -12.60 -2.28
C ILE A 20 -2.63 -11.77 -3.53
N LEU A 21 -3.21 -10.57 -3.66
CA LEU A 21 -2.98 -9.67 -4.79
C LEU A 21 -1.52 -9.19 -4.82
N ALA A 22 -0.92 -8.88 -3.66
CA ALA A 22 0.49 -8.50 -3.59
C ALA A 22 1.43 -9.62 -4.08
N ARG A 23 1.05 -10.90 -3.87
CA ARG A 23 1.78 -12.05 -4.42
C ARG A 23 1.52 -12.27 -5.90
N VAL A 24 0.26 -12.19 -6.33
CA VAL A 24 -0.15 -12.39 -7.73
C VAL A 24 0.50 -11.34 -8.63
N PHE A 25 0.52 -10.07 -8.20
CA PHE A 25 1.07 -8.96 -8.97
C PHE A 25 2.45 -8.53 -8.48
N ALA A 26 3.23 -9.45 -7.91
CA ALA A 26 4.58 -9.16 -7.45
C ALA A 26 5.45 -8.60 -8.60
N GLY A 27 6.25 -7.57 -8.31
CA GLY A 27 7.10 -6.91 -9.31
C GLY A 27 6.38 -5.93 -10.24
N LEU A 28 5.06 -5.73 -10.09
CA LEU A 28 4.31 -4.70 -10.79
C LEU A 28 4.12 -3.46 -9.94
N GLU A 29 4.35 -2.29 -10.54
CA GLU A 29 4.06 -1.02 -9.89
C GLU A 29 2.55 -0.89 -9.63
N THR A 30 2.21 -0.58 -8.38
CA THR A 30 0.82 -0.50 -7.92
C THR A 30 0.53 0.88 -7.38
N LYS A 31 -0.56 1.49 -7.85
CA LYS A 31 -1.10 2.73 -7.26
C LYS A 31 -2.28 2.37 -6.37
N LEU A 32 -2.23 2.79 -5.11
CA LEU A 32 -3.23 2.42 -4.09
C LEU A 32 -4.21 3.57 -3.82
N ASN A 33 -5.49 3.23 -3.60
CA ASN A 33 -6.57 4.16 -3.20
C ASN A 33 -6.66 5.43 -4.07
N ILE A 34 -6.72 5.26 -5.38
CA ILE A 34 -6.69 6.38 -6.34
C ILE A 34 -8.08 6.73 -6.89
N THR A 35 -8.23 7.99 -7.31
CA THR A 35 -9.40 8.50 -8.04
C THR A 35 -8.93 9.13 -9.36
N PRO A 36 -8.70 8.32 -10.41
CA PRO A 36 -8.19 8.85 -11.67
C PRO A 36 -9.13 9.88 -12.28
N GLU A 37 -8.58 10.93 -12.89
CA GLU A 37 -9.40 12.02 -13.49
C GLU A 37 -10.30 11.54 -14.62
N TRP A 38 -9.89 10.48 -15.31
CA TRP A 38 -10.67 9.83 -16.36
C TRP A 38 -11.80 8.94 -15.83
N LEU A 39 -11.75 8.53 -14.56
CA LEU A 39 -12.74 7.62 -13.97
C LEU A 39 -13.91 8.41 -13.39
N VAL A 40 -14.72 8.98 -14.27
CA VAL A 40 -15.91 9.76 -13.93
C VAL A 40 -17.15 9.02 -14.40
N ASN A 41 -18.15 8.91 -13.53
CA ASN A 41 -19.44 8.36 -13.92
C ASN A 41 -20.13 9.32 -14.90
N PRO A 42 -20.44 8.90 -16.15
CA PRO A 42 -20.95 9.80 -17.18
C PRO A 42 -22.35 10.35 -16.84
N ALA A 43 -23.18 9.57 -16.14
CA ALA A 43 -24.54 9.96 -15.78
C ALA A 43 -24.60 10.97 -14.63
N THR A 44 -23.65 10.91 -13.69
CA THR A 44 -23.67 11.73 -12.47
C THR A 44 -22.52 12.72 -12.35
N GLN A 45 -21.55 12.65 -13.27
CA GLN A 45 -20.29 13.42 -13.25
C GLN A 45 -19.47 13.24 -11.96
N ARG A 46 -19.78 12.23 -11.14
CA ARG A 46 -19.05 11.93 -9.91
C ARG A 46 -17.79 11.13 -10.23
N ARG A 47 -16.67 11.53 -9.64
CA ARG A 47 -15.41 10.74 -9.67
C ARG A 47 -15.62 9.42 -8.94
N LEU A 48 -15.14 8.33 -9.53
CA LEU A 48 -15.13 7.01 -8.91
C LEU A 48 -13.71 6.65 -8.45
N LYS A 49 -13.61 5.70 -7.53
CA LYS A 49 -12.34 5.29 -6.92
C LYS A 49 -11.97 3.85 -7.28
N LEU A 50 -10.68 3.58 -7.27
CA LEU A 50 -10.07 2.25 -7.38
C LEU A 50 -9.20 2.02 -6.15
N ASP A 51 -9.20 0.80 -5.63
CA ASP A 51 -8.35 0.48 -4.48
C ASP A 51 -6.93 0.16 -4.90
N MET A 52 -6.76 -0.49 -6.07
CA MET A 52 -5.46 -0.80 -6.65
C MET A 52 -5.51 -0.61 -8.16
N LEU A 53 -4.46 -0.02 -8.74
CA LEU A 53 -4.27 0.10 -10.19
C LEU A 53 -2.86 -0.36 -10.58
N TYR A 54 -2.81 -1.35 -11.46
CA TYR A 54 -1.61 -1.86 -12.13
C TYR A 54 -1.56 -1.31 -13.56
N SER A 55 -1.21 -0.02 -13.67
CA SER A 55 -1.27 0.71 -14.94
C SER A 55 -0.45 0.07 -16.07
N ALA A 56 0.68 -0.55 -15.72
CA ALA A 56 1.58 -1.19 -16.68
C ALA A 56 0.97 -2.37 -17.45
N ILE A 57 -0.04 -3.04 -16.88
CA ILE A 57 -0.72 -4.19 -17.48
C ILE A 57 -2.21 -3.93 -17.73
N GLY A 58 -2.71 -2.74 -17.42
CA GLY A 58 -4.12 -2.38 -17.60
C GLY A 58 -5.07 -3.21 -16.72
N VAL A 59 -4.74 -3.39 -15.44
CA VAL A 59 -5.61 -4.10 -14.48
C VAL A 59 -5.88 -3.21 -13.26
N ALA A 60 -7.12 -3.18 -12.79
CA ALA A 60 -7.53 -2.49 -11.59
C ALA A 60 -8.34 -3.41 -10.67
N VAL A 61 -8.34 -3.11 -9.37
CA VAL A 61 -9.08 -3.86 -8.34
C VAL A 61 -9.93 -2.90 -7.51
N ARG A 62 -11.16 -3.34 -7.19
CA ARG A 62 -12.03 -2.69 -6.23
C ARG A 62 -12.63 -3.74 -5.27
N PHE A 63 -12.54 -3.44 -3.99
CA PHE A 63 -13.18 -4.18 -2.91
C PHE A 63 -14.59 -3.64 -2.65
N GLU A 64 -15.55 -4.56 -2.66
CA GLU A 64 -16.97 -4.35 -2.40
C GLU A 64 -17.39 -5.15 -1.17
N GLY A 65 -18.55 -4.83 -0.59
CA GLY A 65 -19.04 -5.53 0.61
C GLY A 65 -18.28 -5.22 1.91
N ALA A 66 -17.30 -4.32 1.91
CA ALA A 66 -16.77 -3.74 3.15
C ALA A 66 -17.90 -2.90 3.78
N GLU A 67 -18.51 -3.44 4.83
CA GLU A 67 -19.65 -2.81 5.54
C GLU A 67 -19.39 -1.32 5.81
N VAL A 68 -19.93 -0.46 4.96
CA VAL A 68 -20.42 0.82 5.46
C VAL A 68 -21.64 0.40 6.27
N LYS A 69 -21.62 0.62 7.60
CA LYS A 69 -22.77 0.37 8.49
C LYS A 69 -24.00 1.15 7.98
N GLN A 70 -24.68 0.64 6.96
CA GLN A 70 -25.95 1.15 6.49
C GLN A 70 -27.00 0.59 7.45
N ARG A 71 -27.46 1.45 8.36
CA ARG A 71 -28.50 1.14 9.35
C ARG A 71 -29.87 0.78 8.74
N ARG A 72 -30.01 0.83 7.41
CA ARG A 72 -31.27 0.62 6.68
C ARG A 72 -30.99 -0.22 5.44
N ARG A 73 -31.86 -1.20 5.17
CA ARG A 73 -31.87 -1.95 3.91
C ARG A 73 -32.06 -0.96 2.75
N PRO A 74 -31.19 -0.98 1.73
CA PRO A 74 -31.35 -0.16 0.54
C PRO A 74 -32.75 -0.36 -0.07
N SER A 75 -33.35 0.73 -0.50
CA SER A 75 -34.54 0.70 -1.35
C SER A 75 -34.19 0.11 -2.72
N LEU A 76 -35.20 -0.40 -3.43
CA LEU A 76 -35.04 -0.91 -4.80
C LEU A 76 -34.42 0.14 -5.75
N GLU A 77 -34.70 1.42 -5.50
CA GLU A 77 -34.13 2.54 -6.25
C GLU A 77 -32.64 2.75 -5.95
N GLU A 78 -32.23 2.67 -4.68
CA GLU A 78 -30.81 2.76 -4.29
C GLU A 78 -30.00 1.58 -4.83
N GLU A 79 -30.57 0.37 -4.84
CA GLU A 79 -29.94 -0.80 -5.47
C GLU A 79 -29.77 -0.60 -6.99
N ALA A 80 -30.79 -0.08 -7.67
CA ALA A 80 -30.71 0.23 -9.10
C ALA A 80 -29.64 1.29 -9.38
N GLN A 81 -29.58 2.36 -8.58
CA GLN A 81 -28.54 3.38 -8.70
C GLN A 81 -27.13 2.83 -8.44
N GLN A 82 -26.98 1.91 -7.49
CA GLN A 82 -25.69 1.27 -7.23
C GLN A 82 -25.23 0.42 -8.41
N ARG A 83 -26.14 -0.40 -8.99
CA ARG A 83 -25.84 -1.17 -10.21
C ARG A 83 -25.41 -0.28 -11.37
N VAL A 84 -26.15 0.81 -11.62
CA VAL A 84 -25.79 1.79 -12.66
C VAL A 84 -24.40 2.40 -12.43
N ARG A 85 -24.02 2.63 -11.16
CA ARG A 85 -22.70 3.16 -10.82
C ARG A 85 -21.58 2.15 -11.03
N ASP A 86 -21.83 0.89 -10.73
CA ASP A 86 -20.85 -0.19 -10.85
C ASP A 86 -20.68 -0.59 -12.32
N ASP A 87 -21.76 -0.65 -13.10
CA ASP A 87 -21.75 -0.83 -14.56
C ASP A 87 -20.98 0.31 -15.24
N ALA A 88 -21.26 1.56 -14.86
CA ALA A 88 -20.52 2.72 -15.36
C ALA A 88 -19.02 2.63 -15.04
N ARG A 89 -18.64 2.09 -13.87
CA ARG A 89 -17.23 1.92 -13.51
C ARG A 89 -16.53 0.92 -14.43
N VAL A 90 -17.18 -0.23 -14.66
CA VAL A 90 -16.66 -1.28 -15.54
C VAL A 90 -16.49 -0.75 -16.96
N GLU A 91 -17.48 -0.03 -17.47
CA GLU A 91 -17.46 0.49 -18.84
C GLU A 91 -16.37 1.55 -19.04
N VAL A 92 -16.26 2.51 -18.11
CA VAL A 92 -15.21 3.54 -18.20
C VAL A 92 -13.82 2.92 -18.06
N CYS A 93 -13.62 1.97 -17.15
CA CYS A 93 -12.35 1.23 -17.06
C CYS A 93 -12.01 0.54 -18.39
N ARG A 94 -12.97 -0.17 -18.98
CA ARG A 94 -12.77 -0.87 -20.26
C ARG A 94 -12.44 0.09 -21.39
N ALA A 95 -13.12 1.23 -21.48
CA ALA A 95 -12.84 2.27 -22.49
C ALA A 95 -11.40 2.80 -22.38
N HIS A 96 -10.84 2.85 -21.18
CA HIS A 96 -9.44 3.22 -20.92
C HIS A 96 -8.45 2.05 -21.01
N GLY A 97 -8.88 0.89 -21.51
CA GLY A 97 -8.03 -0.29 -21.66
C GLY A 97 -7.69 -1.00 -20.34
N ILE A 98 -8.47 -0.74 -19.29
CA ILE A 98 -8.26 -1.29 -17.94
C ILE A 98 -9.33 -2.36 -17.65
N GLU A 99 -8.88 -3.56 -17.30
CA GLU A 99 -9.75 -4.63 -16.78
C GLU A 99 -9.97 -4.44 -15.29
N LEU A 100 -11.23 -4.25 -14.90
CA LEU A 100 -11.63 -4.06 -13.51
C LEU A 100 -12.02 -5.41 -12.87
N ILE A 101 -11.36 -5.75 -11.77
CA ILE A 101 -11.67 -6.90 -10.91
C ILE A 101 -12.44 -6.39 -9.70
N LEU A 102 -13.69 -6.84 -9.56
CA LEU A 102 -14.52 -6.59 -8.39
C LEU A 102 -14.34 -7.75 -7.40
N ILE A 103 -13.91 -7.43 -6.18
CA ILE A 103 -13.74 -8.40 -5.09
C ILE A 103 -14.81 -8.12 -4.06
N ASP A 104 -15.89 -8.88 -4.10
CA ASP A 104 -16.93 -8.85 -3.09
C ASP A 104 -16.47 -9.64 -1.85
N LEU A 105 -16.28 -8.93 -0.74
CA LEU A 105 -15.83 -9.48 0.54
C LEU A 105 -16.93 -10.22 1.30
N SER A 106 -18.19 -10.14 0.84
CA SER A 106 -19.35 -10.80 1.43
C SER A 106 -19.64 -12.18 0.83
N LEU A 107 -19.02 -12.51 -0.30
CA LEU A 107 -19.17 -13.83 -0.93
C LEU A 107 -18.73 -14.94 0.02
N GLU A 108 -19.40 -16.10 -0.06
CA GLU A 108 -19.09 -17.27 0.75
C GLU A 108 -17.87 -18.05 0.27
N THR A 109 -17.47 -17.90 -1.01
CA THR A 109 -16.30 -18.60 -1.57
C THR A 109 -15.38 -17.69 -2.40
N PRO A 110 -14.06 -17.92 -2.36
CA PRO A 110 -13.08 -17.11 -3.09
C PRO A 110 -12.92 -17.53 -4.57
N LYS A 111 -13.54 -18.64 -4.99
CA LYS A 111 -13.33 -19.24 -6.32
C LYS A 111 -13.74 -18.32 -7.47
N ALA A 112 -14.88 -17.67 -7.35
CA ALA A 112 -15.37 -16.72 -8.35
C ALA A 112 -14.38 -15.55 -8.54
N THR A 113 -13.81 -15.05 -7.45
CA THR A 113 -12.80 -14.00 -7.49
C THR A 113 -11.52 -14.44 -8.19
N PHE A 114 -11.02 -15.66 -7.94
CA PHE A 114 -9.86 -16.19 -8.67
C PHE A 114 -10.14 -16.37 -10.17
N GLN A 115 -11.35 -16.79 -10.55
CA GLN A 115 -11.75 -16.87 -11.96
C GLN A 115 -11.81 -15.47 -12.61
N ALA A 116 -12.30 -14.47 -11.88
CA ALA A 116 -12.31 -13.09 -12.35
C ALA A 116 -10.88 -12.55 -12.55
N ILE A 117 -9.95 -12.84 -11.63
CA ILE A 117 -8.53 -12.49 -11.74
C ILE A 117 -7.91 -13.14 -12.99
N ASP A 118 -8.11 -14.45 -13.21
CA ASP A 118 -7.55 -15.13 -14.39
C ASP A 118 -8.13 -14.59 -15.71
N THR A 119 -9.43 -14.28 -15.73
CA THR A 119 -10.10 -13.69 -16.89
C THR A 119 -9.54 -12.29 -17.19
N ALA A 120 -9.38 -11.45 -16.18
CA ALA A 120 -8.82 -10.11 -16.33
C ALA A 120 -7.37 -10.15 -16.82
N LEU A 121 -6.54 -11.03 -16.24
CA LEU A 121 -5.15 -11.24 -16.69
C LEU A 121 -5.08 -11.77 -18.12
N SER A 122 -6.00 -12.66 -18.52
CA SER A 122 -6.08 -13.17 -19.89
C SER A 122 -6.40 -12.07 -20.90
N ARG A 123 -7.35 -11.19 -20.57
CA ARG A 123 -7.69 -10.03 -21.41
C ARG A 123 -6.56 -8.99 -21.44
N ALA A 124 -5.90 -8.75 -20.31
CA ALA A 124 -4.73 -7.89 -20.24
C ALA A 124 -3.59 -8.42 -21.14
N ALA A 125 -3.34 -9.73 -21.13
CA ALA A 125 -2.32 -10.37 -21.97
C ALA A 125 -2.55 -10.13 -23.47
N GLN A 126 -3.81 -10.07 -23.91
CA GLN A 126 -4.16 -9.82 -25.32
C GLN A 126 -3.84 -8.39 -25.78
N ARG A 127 -3.73 -7.42 -24.85
CA ARG A 127 -3.48 -6.00 -25.16
C ARG A 127 -2.03 -5.59 -25.01
N VAL A 128 -1.27 -6.33 -24.23
CA VAL A 128 0.15 -6.06 -23.99
C VAL A 128 0.99 -6.41 -25.20
N LYS A 129 1.88 -5.50 -25.60
CA LYS A 129 2.75 -5.66 -26.78
C LYS A 129 4.19 -6.06 -26.42
N THR A 130 4.61 -5.87 -25.18
CA THR A 130 5.99 -6.12 -24.73
C THR A 130 6.13 -7.52 -24.15
N ALA A 131 7.19 -8.24 -24.54
CA ALA A 131 7.48 -9.59 -24.05
C ALA A 131 7.62 -9.64 -22.51
N ASP A 132 8.30 -8.65 -21.92
CA ASP A 132 8.49 -8.58 -20.46
C ASP A 132 7.17 -8.49 -19.70
N ARG A 133 6.26 -7.64 -20.17
CA ARG A 133 4.93 -7.47 -19.58
C ARG A 133 4.07 -8.72 -19.77
N LEU A 134 4.20 -9.40 -20.91
CA LEU A 134 3.54 -10.69 -21.14
C LEU A 134 4.08 -11.77 -20.19
N ALA A 135 5.38 -11.79 -19.93
CA ALA A 135 6.00 -12.71 -18.97
C ALA A 135 5.49 -12.44 -17.54
N GLN A 136 5.43 -11.18 -17.12
CA GLN A 136 4.85 -10.78 -15.82
C GLN A 136 3.37 -11.22 -15.69
N ILE A 137 2.57 -11.06 -16.74
CA ILE A 137 1.17 -11.53 -16.72
C ILE A 137 1.09 -13.06 -16.61
N ARG A 138 1.95 -13.80 -17.32
CA ARG A 138 2.01 -15.28 -17.23
C ARG A 138 2.38 -15.73 -15.82
N GLU A 139 3.36 -15.09 -15.20
CA GLU A 139 3.76 -15.35 -13.82
C GLU A 139 2.62 -15.04 -12.82
N ALA A 140 1.93 -13.92 -13.02
CA ALA A 140 0.77 -13.56 -12.21
C ALA A 140 -0.34 -14.61 -12.31
N ARG A 141 -0.65 -15.08 -13.52
CA ARG A 141 -1.65 -16.15 -13.74
C ARG A 141 -1.24 -17.46 -13.09
N ALA A 142 0.03 -17.88 -13.25
CA ALA A 142 0.55 -19.08 -12.61
C ALA A 142 0.44 -18.99 -11.08
N THR A 143 0.77 -17.83 -10.51
CA THR A 143 0.65 -17.57 -9.07
C THR A 143 -0.80 -17.61 -8.61
N ALA A 144 -1.72 -16.96 -9.33
CA ALA A 144 -3.15 -16.99 -9.04
C ALA A 144 -3.72 -18.41 -9.09
N ALA A 145 -3.37 -19.21 -10.11
CA ALA A 145 -3.80 -20.60 -10.23
C ALA A 145 -3.23 -21.49 -9.11
N ASN A 146 -1.99 -21.25 -8.69
CA ASN A 146 -1.39 -21.96 -7.55
C ASN A 146 -2.11 -21.63 -6.24
N LEU A 147 -2.43 -20.36 -6.01
CA LEU A 147 -3.16 -19.92 -4.82
C LEU A 147 -4.61 -20.42 -4.82
N ALA A 148 -5.31 -20.37 -5.96
CA ALA A 148 -6.67 -20.89 -6.11
C ALA A 148 -6.79 -22.40 -5.79
N ARG A 149 -5.73 -23.18 -6.03
CA ARG A 149 -5.68 -24.60 -5.63
C ARG A 149 -5.50 -24.78 -4.12
N LYS A 150 -4.75 -23.89 -3.47
CA LYS A 150 -4.46 -23.95 -2.03
C LYS A 150 -5.58 -23.37 -1.17
N ILE A 151 -6.31 -22.40 -1.70
CA ILE A 151 -7.30 -21.61 -0.98
C ILE A 151 -8.68 -22.07 -1.43
N GLN A 152 -9.28 -22.98 -0.69
CA GLN A 152 -10.61 -23.52 -1.00
C GLN A 152 -11.72 -22.79 -0.23
N SER A 153 -11.38 -22.17 0.90
CA SER A 153 -12.32 -21.48 1.79
C SER A 153 -11.72 -20.22 2.39
N TYR A 154 -12.54 -19.37 3.00
CA TYR A 154 -12.03 -18.21 3.75
C TYR A 154 -11.26 -18.60 5.01
N ARG A 155 -11.40 -19.82 5.55
CA ARG A 155 -10.54 -20.27 6.64
C ARG A 155 -9.06 -20.23 6.25
N ASP A 156 -8.76 -20.51 4.98
CA ASP A 156 -7.40 -20.47 4.43
C ASP A 156 -6.85 -19.03 4.33
N PHE A 157 -7.72 -18.02 4.37
CA PHE A 157 -7.33 -16.60 4.32
C PHE A 157 -6.65 -16.13 5.60
N LYS A 158 -6.88 -16.79 6.75
CA LYS A 158 -6.31 -16.36 8.03
C LYS A 158 -4.80 -16.20 7.94
N LEU A 159 -4.10 -17.19 7.37
CA LEU A 159 -2.66 -17.14 7.15
C LEU A 159 -2.25 -15.91 6.33
N TYR A 160 -2.97 -15.62 5.24
CA TYR A 160 -2.66 -14.48 4.37
C TYR A 160 -3.00 -13.14 5.03
N ALA A 161 -4.04 -13.08 5.85
CA ALA A 161 -4.42 -11.91 6.61
C ALA A 161 -3.35 -11.57 7.66
N ASP A 162 -2.85 -12.58 8.37
CA ASP A 162 -1.78 -12.44 9.35
C ASP A 162 -0.48 -11.99 8.66
N LEU A 163 -0.12 -12.59 7.51
CA LEU A 163 1.03 -12.16 6.70
C LEU A 163 0.92 -10.72 6.21
N TRP A 164 -0.28 -10.28 5.82
CA TRP A 164 -0.50 -8.88 5.45
C TRP A 164 -0.26 -7.95 6.64
N GLN A 165 -0.77 -8.34 7.81
CA GLN A 165 -0.60 -7.59 9.05
C GLN A 165 0.88 -7.48 9.40
N ASP A 166 1.64 -8.58 9.33
CA ASP A 166 3.08 -8.59 9.56
C ASP A 166 3.82 -7.66 8.59
N ARG A 167 3.42 -7.56 7.31
CA ARG A 167 3.99 -6.58 6.38
C ARG A 167 3.76 -5.13 6.80
N GLN A 168 2.63 -4.84 7.46
CA GLN A 168 2.36 -3.49 7.98
C GLN A 168 3.21 -3.17 9.22
N TYR A 169 3.59 -4.20 9.99
CA TYR A 169 4.38 -4.05 11.22
C TYR A 169 5.86 -4.36 11.05
N GLN A 170 6.31 -4.87 9.89
CA GLN A 170 7.73 -4.91 9.59
C GLN A 170 8.22 -3.47 9.57
N PRO A 171 9.10 -3.08 10.52
CA PRO A 171 9.87 -1.86 10.31
C PRO A 171 10.60 -2.05 8.99
N VAL A 172 10.73 -1.00 8.20
CA VAL A 172 11.41 -1.00 6.90
C VAL A 172 12.88 -1.41 7.08
N LEU A 173 13.15 -2.69 7.31
CA LEU A 173 14.48 -3.26 7.58
C LEU A 173 15.24 -3.56 6.29
N SER A 174 14.81 -2.97 5.18
CA SER A 174 15.50 -3.04 3.90
C SER A 174 15.20 -1.80 3.07
N THR A 175 15.50 -0.63 3.62
CA THR A 175 16.03 0.43 2.75
C THR A 175 17.51 0.09 2.60
N PRO A 176 18.10 -0.03 1.39
CA PRO A 176 19.54 -0.04 1.28
C PRO A 176 20.04 1.20 2.02
N ALA A 177 20.91 1.00 2.99
CA ALA A 177 21.48 2.08 3.79
C ALA A 177 21.87 3.21 2.83
N ALA A 178 21.30 4.39 3.04
CA ALA A 178 21.80 5.58 2.40
C ALA A 178 23.33 5.59 2.64
N PRO A 179 24.15 5.94 1.62
CA PRO A 179 25.59 5.97 1.79
C PRO A 179 25.93 6.71 3.08
N PRO A 180 26.86 6.18 3.91
CA PRO A 180 27.13 6.73 5.22
C PRO A 180 27.39 8.22 5.07
N LYS A 181 26.51 9.04 5.67
CA LYS A 181 26.71 10.48 5.70
C LYS A 181 28.07 10.73 6.35
N PRO A 182 28.90 11.63 5.81
CA PRO A 182 30.22 11.89 6.35
C PRO A 182 30.11 12.21 7.84
N LYS A 183 30.75 11.39 8.69
CA LYS A 183 30.81 11.62 10.13
C LYS A 183 31.53 12.94 10.39
N VAL A 184 30.78 14.01 10.57
CA VAL A 184 31.33 15.30 10.98
C VAL A 184 31.70 15.17 12.45
N SER A 185 32.99 15.11 12.74
CA SER A 185 33.51 15.11 14.10
C SER A 185 33.34 16.49 14.72
N PHE A 186 32.68 16.60 15.87
CA PHE A 186 32.59 17.84 16.65
C PHE A 186 33.41 17.67 17.92
N THR A 187 34.22 18.66 18.24
CA THR A 187 35.02 18.68 19.47
C THR A 187 34.46 19.72 20.45
N PRO A 188 34.52 19.48 21.78
CA PRO A 188 34.22 20.51 22.76
C PRO A 188 35.05 21.78 22.50
N GLY A 189 34.43 22.96 22.65
CA GLY A 189 34.99 24.27 22.33
C GLY A 189 34.78 24.73 20.88
N MET A 190 34.18 23.91 20.01
CA MET A 190 33.93 24.28 18.61
C MET A 190 32.73 25.23 18.48
N GLU A 191 32.92 26.35 17.77
CA GLU A 191 31.83 27.25 17.38
C GLU A 191 31.03 26.66 16.22
N VAL A 192 29.71 26.68 16.37
CA VAL A 192 28.79 26.05 15.43
C VAL A 192 27.57 26.93 15.21
N GLU A 193 26.99 26.88 14.02
CA GLU A 193 25.77 27.58 13.70
C GLU A 193 24.69 26.58 13.28
N HIS A 194 23.58 26.56 14.03
CA HIS A 194 22.45 25.70 13.75
C HIS A 194 21.35 26.47 13.00
N THR A 195 20.85 25.89 11.92
CA THR A 195 19.81 26.48 11.05
C THR A 195 18.56 27.02 11.77
N ALA A 196 18.18 26.41 12.90
CA ALA A 196 17.01 26.84 13.68
C ALA A 196 17.34 27.52 15.02
N PHE A 197 18.55 27.33 15.56
CA PHE A 197 18.92 27.80 16.91
C PHE A 197 20.04 28.83 16.90
N GLY A 198 20.51 29.21 15.71
CA GLY A 198 21.55 30.22 15.54
C GLY A 198 22.93 29.75 16.05
N PRO A 199 23.81 30.69 16.41
CA PRO A 199 25.15 30.40 16.88
C PRO A 199 25.16 29.74 18.26
N GLY A 200 26.07 28.78 18.44
CA GLY A 200 26.30 28.08 19.69
C GLY A 200 27.71 27.49 19.78
N VAL A 201 28.06 26.97 20.95
CA VAL A 201 29.37 26.36 21.23
C VAL A 201 29.15 24.92 21.71
N VAL A 202 29.90 23.98 21.14
CA VAL A 202 29.89 22.59 21.61
C VAL A 202 30.56 22.55 23.00
N ILE A 203 29.83 22.14 24.03
CA ILE A 203 30.34 22.08 25.41
C ILE A 203 30.73 20.66 25.83
N ALA A 204 30.16 19.63 25.19
CA ALA A 204 30.51 18.24 25.44
C ALA A 204 30.29 17.37 24.20
N ALA A 205 31.12 16.35 24.03
CA ALA A 205 30.92 15.30 23.05
C ALA A 205 31.22 13.95 23.73
N ALA A 206 30.20 13.09 23.84
CA ALA A 206 30.30 11.79 24.47
C ALA A 206 29.88 10.68 23.49
N PRO A 207 30.64 9.59 23.35
CA PRO A 207 30.24 8.45 22.55
C PRO A 207 29.08 7.68 23.24
N SER A 208 28.08 7.26 22.47
CA SER A 208 26.94 6.46 22.95
C SER A 208 26.61 5.39 21.91
N ASP A 209 26.84 4.12 22.25
CA ASP A 209 26.57 2.83 21.57
C ASP A 209 26.64 2.72 20.02
N ASP A 210 26.10 3.68 19.25
CA ASP A 210 26.15 3.73 17.77
C ASP A 210 26.40 5.15 17.19
N ASP A 211 26.44 6.21 18.02
CA ASP A 211 26.71 7.60 17.59
C ASP A 211 27.40 8.47 18.65
N THR A 212 27.89 9.64 18.26
CA THR A 212 28.45 10.63 19.20
C THR A 212 27.36 11.62 19.60
N MET A 213 27.05 11.72 20.88
CA MET A 213 26.15 12.73 21.43
C MET A 213 26.92 14.01 21.68
N ILE A 214 26.52 15.10 21.03
CA ILE A 214 27.10 16.43 21.20
C ILE A 214 26.12 17.31 21.98
N THR A 215 26.62 17.99 23.00
CA THR A 215 25.87 19.02 23.72
C THR A 215 26.37 20.37 23.25
N VAL A 216 25.45 21.18 22.74
CA VAL A 216 25.71 22.53 22.22
C VAL A 216 24.95 23.53 23.08
N ASP A 217 25.64 24.58 23.51
CA ASP A 217 25.03 25.72 24.17
C ASP A 217 24.76 26.82 23.16
N PHE A 218 23.49 27.05 22.84
CA PHE A 218 23.06 28.08 21.89
C PHE A 218 22.72 29.39 22.61
N ILE A 219 23.13 30.50 22.02
CA ILE A 219 22.89 31.84 22.59
C ILE A 219 21.39 32.10 22.78
N THR A 220 20.54 31.62 21.87
CA THR A 220 19.09 31.89 21.90
C THR A 220 18.25 30.76 22.49
N ALA A 221 18.77 29.53 22.59
CA ALA A 221 17.99 28.34 22.95
C ALA A 221 18.55 27.57 24.16
N GLY A 222 19.68 28.01 24.73
CA GLY A 222 20.39 27.35 25.80
C GLY A 222 20.96 25.99 25.40
N GLN A 223 21.25 25.16 26.39
CA GLN A 223 21.90 23.85 26.18
C GLN A 223 20.95 22.82 25.55
N ARG A 224 21.45 22.15 24.52
CA ARG A 224 20.74 21.08 23.79
C ARG A 224 21.71 19.96 23.41
N THR A 225 21.28 18.72 23.59
CA THR A 225 22.06 17.53 23.22
C THR A 225 21.48 16.89 21.97
N PHE A 226 22.36 16.56 21.01
CA PHE A 226 22.00 15.96 19.73
C PHE A 226 22.92 14.80 19.39
N ALA A 227 22.41 13.85 18.61
CA ALA A 227 23.22 12.86 17.93
C ALA A 227 23.95 13.52 16.74
N ALA A 228 25.28 13.39 16.66
CA ALA A 228 26.12 14.03 15.65
C ALA A 228 25.70 13.69 14.22
N SER A 229 25.22 12.45 13.99
CA SER A 229 24.69 12.03 12.68
C SER A 229 23.42 12.79 12.25
N LEU A 230 22.62 13.26 13.21
CA LEU A 230 21.33 13.89 12.97
C LEU A 230 21.44 15.39 12.69
N VAL A 231 22.52 16.02 13.20
CA VAL A 231 22.75 17.47 13.09
C VAL A 231 23.84 17.83 12.10
N GLY A 232 24.57 16.88 11.51
CA GLY A 232 25.63 17.14 10.53
C GLY A 232 25.19 18.01 9.33
N ASP A 233 23.93 17.90 8.88
CA ASP A 233 23.38 18.71 7.78
C ASP A 233 22.83 20.08 8.26
N LYS A 234 22.60 20.24 9.56
CA LYS A 234 21.91 21.38 10.17
C LYS A 234 22.83 22.29 10.98
N LEU A 235 24.05 21.84 11.24
CA LEU A 235 25.01 22.43 12.15
C LEU A 235 26.32 22.64 11.38
N ARG A 236 26.60 23.88 11.02
CA ARG A 236 27.79 24.26 10.25
C ARG A 236 28.87 24.72 11.21
N ARG A 237 30.12 24.32 10.95
CA ARG A 237 31.28 24.85 11.67
C ARG A 237 31.47 26.31 11.28
N ARG A 238 31.71 27.16 12.26
CA ARG A 238 32.07 28.56 12.03
C ARG A 238 33.59 28.75 12.08
#